data_AF-A0AAW6HZF1-F1
#
_entry.id   AF-A0AAW6HZF1-F1
#
_cell.length_a   1.000
_cell.length_b   1.000
_cell.length_c   1.000
_cell.angle_alpha   90.00
_cell.angle_beta   90.00
_cell.angle_gamma   90.00
#
_symmetry.space_group_name_H-M   'P 1'
#
loop_
_entity.id
_entity.type
_entity.pdbx_description
1 polymer ?
#
loop_
_entity_poly.entity_id
_entity_poly.type
_entity_poly.pdbx_seq_one_letter_code
_entity_poly.pdbx_strand_id
1 'polypeptide(L)'
;MCYVFMKATEGATFQDSNYVRYRCDVLSAGMTSGTYHYFRALSSTPKAQRDNMINVLTQNEFDASCEYFAFAFAFAFALDVELIGNESATLEVMADNLNDFFLLLGKSLFFE
;
A
#
# COMPACT_ATOMS: atom_id res chain seq x y z
N MET A 1 14.36 -16.51 7.48
CA MET A 1 13.04 -15.84 7.47
C MET A 1 12.81 -15.34 6.06
N CYS A 2 11.72 -15.74 5.40
CA CYS A 2 11.41 -15.34 4.03
C CYS A 2 10.23 -14.36 4.03
N TYR A 3 10.32 -13.32 3.22
CA TYR A 3 9.31 -12.25 3.11
C TYR A 3 8.70 -12.28 1.72
N VAL A 4 7.39 -12.04 1.63
CA VAL A 4 6.67 -11.92 0.35
C VAL A 4 5.86 -10.63 0.37
N PHE A 5 6.05 -9.79 -0.64
CA PHE A 5 5.24 -8.59 -0.85
C PHE A 5 4.16 -8.85 -1.90
N MET A 6 2.92 -8.52 -1.57
CA MET A 6 1.76 -8.76 -2.40
C MET A 6 1.03 -7.47 -2.72
N LYS A 7 0.60 -7.31 -3.97
CA LYS A 7 -0.23 -6.16 -4.34
C LYS A 7 -1.57 -6.27 -3.65
N ALA A 8 -1.99 -5.23 -2.96
CA ALA A 8 -3.36 -5.13 -2.45
C ALA A 8 -4.20 -4.20 -3.32
N THR A 9 -3.65 -3.03 -3.64
CA THR A 9 -4.43 -1.95 -4.25
C THR A 9 -3.60 -1.16 -5.25
N GLU A 10 -4.30 -0.46 -6.15
CA GLU A 10 -3.72 0.49 -7.08
C GLU A 10 -4.68 1.67 -7.27
N GLY A 11 -4.16 2.89 -7.17
CA GLY A 11 -4.97 4.08 -7.35
C GLY A 11 -6.21 4.11 -6.43
N ALA A 12 -7.25 4.82 -6.85
CA ALA A 12 -8.45 5.00 -6.04
C ALA A 12 -9.39 3.79 -5.94
N THR A 13 -9.28 2.80 -6.83
CA THR A 13 -10.35 1.79 -6.98
C THR A 13 -9.89 0.38 -7.27
N PHE A 14 -8.68 0.16 -7.79
CA PHE A 14 -8.25 -1.19 -8.10
C PHE A 14 -7.85 -1.91 -6.82
N GLN A 15 -8.32 -3.15 -6.70
CA GLN A 15 -8.05 -4.08 -5.61
C GLN A 15 -7.64 -5.41 -6.26
N ASP A 16 -6.49 -5.95 -5.86
CA ASP A 16 -6.00 -7.19 -6.46
C ASP A 16 -6.88 -8.37 -5.99
N SER A 17 -7.53 -9.03 -6.94
CA SER A 17 -8.44 -10.14 -6.65
C SER A 17 -7.75 -11.35 -6.00
N ASN A 18 -6.42 -11.45 -6.13
CA ASN A 18 -5.64 -12.54 -5.54
C ASN A 18 -5.02 -12.18 -4.20
N TYR A 19 -5.10 -10.92 -3.74
CA TYR A 19 -4.45 -10.46 -2.51
C TYR A 19 -4.78 -11.35 -1.31
N VAL A 20 -6.06 -11.63 -1.10
CA VAL A 20 -6.54 -12.45 0.04
C VAL A 20 -5.98 -13.86 -0.02
N ARG A 21 -6.04 -14.48 -1.20
CA ARG A 21 -5.52 -15.83 -1.41
C ARG A 21 -4.02 -15.89 -1.13
N TYR A 22 -3.25 -14.98 -1.71
CA TYR A 22 -1.80 -14.96 -1.52
C TYR A 22 -1.43 -14.69 -0.07
N ARG A 23 -2.14 -13.80 0.62
CA ARG A 23 -1.93 -13.55 2.05
C ARG A 23 -2.17 -14.82 2.86
N CYS A 24 -3.27 -15.53 2.62
CA CYS A 24 -3.54 -16.80 3.30
C CYS A 24 -2.45 -17.85 3.03
N ASP A 25 -2.00 -17.98 1.78
CA ASP A 25 -0.97 -18.93 1.39
C ASP A 25 0.37 -18.62 2.07
N VAL A 26 0.77 -17.34 2.12
CA VAL A 26 2.01 -16.86 2.78
C VAL A 26 1.97 -17.11 4.28
N LEU A 27 0.87 -16.73 4.95
CA LEU A 27 0.70 -16.94 6.39
C LEU A 27 0.69 -18.44 6.74
N SER A 28 0.01 -19.26 5.94
CA SER A 28 -0.05 -20.72 6.13
C SER A 28 1.31 -21.41 5.93
N ALA A 29 2.17 -20.82 5.09
CA ALA A 29 3.53 -21.29 4.87
C ALA A 29 4.50 -20.86 6.00
N GLY A 30 4.03 -20.14 7.03
CA GLY A 30 4.88 -19.60 8.08
C GLY A 30 5.85 -18.53 7.58
N MET A 31 5.55 -17.91 6.44
CA MET A 31 6.32 -16.82 5.87
C MET A 31 5.81 -15.48 6.38
N THR A 32 6.65 -14.46 6.26
CA THR A 32 6.25 -13.11 6.61
C THR A 32 5.49 -12.46 5.45
N SER A 33 4.26 -12.02 5.73
CA SER A 33 3.39 -11.29 4.81
C SER A 33 3.74 -9.80 4.79
N GLY A 34 3.92 -9.27 3.57
CA GLY A 34 4.03 -7.85 3.28
C GLY A 34 3.04 -7.46 2.18
N THR A 35 2.59 -6.21 2.22
CA THR A 35 1.58 -5.69 1.30
C THR A 35 2.08 -4.43 0.62
N TYR A 36 1.66 -4.20 -0.63
CA TYR A 36 2.00 -2.99 -1.37
C TYR A 36 0.81 -2.34 -2.10
N HIS A 37 0.90 -1.02 -2.25
CA HIS A 37 -0.01 -0.20 -3.06
C HIS A 37 0.73 0.33 -4.27
N TYR A 38 0.09 0.33 -5.43
CA TYR A 38 0.65 0.92 -6.64
C TYR A 38 0.13 2.36 -6.81
N PHE A 39 1.05 3.32 -6.69
CA PHE A 39 0.72 4.74 -6.65
C PHE A 39 0.38 5.30 -8.04
N ARG A 40 -0.67 6.13 -8.08
CA ARG A 40 -1.13 6.83 -9.27
C ARG A 40 -1.16 8.33 -9.00
N ALA A 41 -0.17 9.05 -9.53
CA ALA A 41 0.04 10.47 -9.33
C ALA A 41 -1.06 11.33 -9.98
N LEU A 42 -1.65 10.88 -11.09
CA LEU A 42 -2.58 11.69 -11.89
C LEU A 42 -4.00 11.14 -11.94
N SER A 43 -4.16 9.81 -12.00
CA SER A 43 -5.49 9.20 -12.19
C SER A 43 -6.33 9.15 -10.91
N SER A 44 -5.78 9.54 -9.76
CA SER A 44 -6.48 9.58 -8.48
C SER A 44 -5.81 10.52 -7.48
N THR A 45 -6.60 11.08 -6.56
CA THR A 45 -6.06 11.91 -5.48
C THR A 45 -5.37 11.05 -4.42
N PRO A 46 -4.38 11.60 -3.68
CA PRO A 46 -3.75 10.91 -2.55
C PRO A 46 -4.76 10.40 -1.52
N LYS A 47 -5.78 11.20 -1.19
CA LYS A 47 -6.84 10.81 -0.26
C LYS A 47 -7.63 9.60 -0.76
N ALA A 48 -8.00 9.56 -2.04
CA ALA A 48 -8.77 8.45 -2.59
C ALA A 48 -7.93 7.15 -2.60
N GLN A 49 -6.64 7.25 -2.90
CA GLN A 49 -5.70 6.12 -2.81
C GLN A 49 -5.58 5.58 -1.39
N ARG A 50 -5.46 6.48 -0.40
CA ARG A 50 -5.43 6.10 1.01
C ARG A 50 -6.72 5.38 1.37
N ASP A 51 -7.86 5.97 1.04
CA ASP A 51 -9.17 5.42 1.41
C ASP A 51 -9.36 4.01 0.82
N ASN A 52 -8.97 3.79 -0.44
CA ASN A 52 -8.97 2.47 -1.06
C ASN A 52 -8.09 1.47 -0.28
N MET A 53 -6.85 1.85 0.00
CA MET A 53 -5.89 1.02 0.70
C MET A 53 -6.38 0.65 2.11
N ILE A 54 -6.77 1.63 2.91
CA ILE A 54 -7.26 1.44 4.28
C ILE A 54 -8.49 0.55 4.29
N ASN A 55 -9.41 0.73 3.33
CA ASN A 55 -10.59 -0.13 3.22
C ASN A 55 -10.21 -1.59 2.97
N VAL A 56 -9.30 -1.86 2.02
CA VAL A 56 -8.86 -3.23 1.73
C VAL A 56 -8.13 -3.86 2.91
N LEU A 57 -7.22 -3.14 3.56
CA LEU A 57 -6.50 -3.66 4.72
C LEU A 57 -7.45 -3.97 5.89
N THR A 58 -8.40 -3.06 6.17
CA THR A 58 -9.40 -3.25 7.23
C THR A 58 -10.32 -4.43 6.95
N GLN A 59 -10.83 -4.54 5.71
CA GLN A 59 -11.72 -5.63 5.30
C GLN A 59 -11.06 -7.01 5.37
N ASN A 60 -9.74 -7.07 5.27
CA ASN A 60 -8.97 -8.31 5.29
C ASN A 60 -8.26 -8.55 6.64
N GLU A 61 -8.64 -7.81 7.68
CA GLU A 61 -8.11 -7.97 9.03
C GLU A 61 -6.58 -7.95 9.04
N PHE A 62 -5.99 -6.98 8.32
CA PHE A 62 -4.55 -6.79 8.31
C PHE A 62 -4.05 -6.53 9.73
N ASP A 63 -3.06 -7.32 10.16
CA ASP A 63 -2.51 -7.26 11.51
C ASP A 63 -1.10 -6.65 11.46
N ALA A 64 -1.02 -5.36 11.77
CA ALA A 64 0.24 -4.63 11.81
C ALA A 64 1.24 -5.16 12.86
N SER A 65 0.83 -6.05 13.78
CA SER A 65 1.73 -6.63 14.79
C SER A 65 2.55 -7.82 14.28
N CYS A 66 2.08 -8.51 13.22
CA CYS A 66 2.73 -9.71 12.68
C CYS A 66 2.90 -9.70 11.15
N GLU A 67 2.24 -8.78 10.46
CA GLU A 67 2.46 -8.44 9.06
C GLU A 67 3.20 -7.12 8.97
N TYR A 68 4.14 -7.02 8.03
CA TYR A 68 4.99 -5.84 7.95
C TYR A 68 4.21 -4.69 7.21
N PHE A 69 4.28 -3.42 7.69
CA PHE A 69 3.99 -2.10 7.01
C PHE A 69 4.99 -0.84 7.23
N ALA A 70 5.70 -0.19 6.27
CA ALA A 70 7.00 0.56 6.39
C ALA A 70 6.83 2.05 6.22
N PHE A 71 7.06 2.72 7.33
CA PHE A 71 7.74 3.99 7.39
C PHE A 71 8.84 3.87 8.47
N ALA A 72 9.83 4.76 8.46
CA ALA A 72 10.99 4.67 9.35
C ALA A 72 10.58 4.49 10.84
N PHE A 73 11.21 3.51 11.49
CA PHE A 73 10.93 2.96 12.84
C PHE A 73 9.70 2.05 12.96
N ALA A 74 9.95 0.77 12.64
CA ALA A 74 9.09 -0.40 12.82
C ALA A 74 7.89 -0.50 11.85
N PHE A 75 7.59 -1.75 11.44
CA PHE A 75 6.58 -2.19 10.47
C PHE A 75 7.09 -2.05 8.98
N ALA A 76 6.86 -2.97 7.98
CA ALA A 76 7.17 -2.84 6.49
C ALA A 76 6.12 -3.02 5.28
N PHE A 77 5.80 -2.00 4.44
CA PHE A 77 4.77 -1.77 3.37
C PHE A 77 5.51 -1.07 2.27
N ALA A 78 5.34 -1.58 1.06
CA ALA A 78 5.92 -0.96 -0.10
C ALA A 78 4.88 -0.06 -0.76
N LEU A 79 5.26 1.19 -1.01
CA LEU A 79 4.57 2.01 -1.99
C LEU A 79 5.34 1.86 -3.29
N ASP A 80 4.68 1.27 -4.28
CA ASP A 80 5.26 1.10 -5.61
C ASP A 80 4.99 2.37 -6.43
N VAL A 81 6.07 3.12 -6.70
CA VAL A 81 6.03 4.39 -7.44
C VAL A 81 6.86 4.22 -8.71
N GLU A 82 6.17 3.94 -9.82
CA GLU A 82 6.83 3.74 -11.10
C GLU A 82 6.42 4.82 -12.11
N LEU A 83 7.24 4.94 -13.16
CA LEU A 83 6.93 5.78 -14.32
C LEU A 83 5.71 5.25 -15.09
N ILE A 84 5.52 3.93 -15.14
CA ILE A 84 4.43 3.29 -15.88
C ILE A 84 3.09 3.65 -15.24
N GLY A 85 2.19 4.21 -16.05
CA GLY A 85 0.90 4.79 -15.65
C GLY A 85 1.00 6.11 -14.86
N ASN A 86 2.17 6.76 -14.89
CA ASN A 86 2.42 8.12 -14.40
C ASN A 86 3.25 8.95 -15.41
N GLU A 87 3.31 8.53 -16.67
CA GLU A 87 4.27 9.03 -17.67
C GLU A 87 4.12 10.52 -17.96
N SER A 88 2.91 11.07 -17.78
CA SER A 88 2.60 12.48 -17.98
C SER A 88 2.72 13.34 -16.70
N ALA A 89 3.09 12.73 -15.56
CA ALA A 89 3.30 13.48 -14.33
C ALA A 89 4.63 14.24 -14.41
N THR A 90 4.63 15.52 -14.03
CA THR A 90 5.90 16.22 -13.79
C THR A 90 6.52 15.71 -12.49
N LEU A 91 7.82 15.96 -12.31
CA LEU A 91 8.53 15.57 -11.10
C LEU A 91 7.93 16.22 -9.86
N GLU A 92 7.50 17.48 -9.97
CA GLU A 92 6.86 18.24 -8.90
C GLU A 92 5.51 17.63 -8.53
N VAL A 93 4.66 17.33 -9.53
CA VAL A 93 3.34 16.71 -9.28
C VAL A 93 3.48 15.33 -8.64
N MET A 94 4.47 14.54 -9.07
CA MET A 94 4.76 13.25 -8.45
C MET A 94 5.17 13.44 -6.98
N ALA A 95 6.12 14.33 -6.70
CA ALA A 95 6.64 14.57 -5.36
C ALA A 95 5.59 15.14 -4.41
N ASP A 96 4.81 16.12 -4.85
CA ASP A 96 3.78 16.77 -4.04
C ASP A 96 2.67 15.78 -3.68
N ASN A 97 2.14 15.04 -4.67
CA ASN A 97 1.08 14.07 -4.42
C ASN A 97 1.56 12.89 -3.58
N LEU A 98 2.82 12.48 -3.74
CA LEU A 98 3.44 11.44 -2.93
C LEU A 98 3.62 11.90 -1.46
N ASN A 99 4.08 13.14 -1.26
CA ASN A 99 4.22 13.72 0.07
C ASN A 99 2.85 13.85 0.77
N ASP A 100 1.84 14.34 0.06
CA ASP A 100 0.47 14.42 0.58
C ASP A 100 -0.07 13.04 0.95
N PHE A 101 0.22 12.01 0.13
CA PHE A 101 -0.14 10.63 0.43
C PHE A 101 0.48 10.16 1.75
N PHE A 102 1.78 10.37 1.95
CA PHE A 102 2.46 10.00 3.20
C PHE A 102 1.93 10.77 4.42
N LEU A 103 1.67 12.07 4.30
CA LEU A 103 1.07 12.87 5.37
C LEU A 103 -0.34 12.38 5.76
N LEU A 104 -1.09 11.87 4.78
CA LEU A 104 -2.41 11.29 5.01
C LEU A 104 -2.34 9.90 5.64
N LEU A 105 -1.29 9.12 5.34
CA LEU A 105 -1.03 7.82 5.97
C LEU A 105 -0.61 7.95 7.43
N GLY A 106 0.29 8.88 7.75
CA GLY A 106 0.73 9.13 9.13
C GLY A 106 -0.37 9.65 10.07
N LYS A 107 -1.60 9.84 9.57
CA LYS A 107 -2.80 10.21 10.35
C LYS A 107 -3.85 9.09 10.39
N SER A 108 -3.52 7.89 9.94
CA SER A 108 -4.47 6.79 9.81
C SER A 108 -4.23 5.71 10.86
N LEU A 109 -5.31 5.03 11.25
CA LEU A 109 -5.41 4.13 12.42
C LEU A 109 -4.39 2.97 12.45
N PHE A 110 -3.77 2.65 11.31
CA PHE A 110 -2.77 1.58 11.20
C PHE A 110 -1.34 2.08 11.47
N PHE A 111 -1.12 3.39 11.49
CA PHE A 111 0.21 4.04 11.50
C PHE A 111 0.36 5.11 12.59
N GLU A 112 -0.56 5.13 13.57
CA GLU A 112 -0.39 5.82 14.86
C GLU A 112 0.24 4.88 15.88
#